data_AF-A0A558R4M1-F1
#
_entry.id   AF-A0A558R4M1-F1
#
_cell.length_a   1.000
_cell.length_b   1.000
_cell.length_c   1.000
_cell.angle_alpha   90.00
_cell.angle_beta   90.00
_cell.angle_gamma   90.00
#
_symmetry.space_group_name_H-M   'P 1'
#
loop_
_entity.id
_entity.type
_entity.pdbx_description
1 polymer ?
#
loop_
_entity_poly.entity_id
_entity_poly.type
_entity_poly.pdbx_seq_one_letter_code
_entity_poly.pdbx_strand_id
1 'polypeptide(L)'
;MEVIAAKRAHLARLANEGGAAGEQQAILSMEQWVPRPKGPGLRVLLEELADTGIVIKASSFDALALPSPIDIASRTELRASLPAITFVEIKAANQPRVQPGFGGFFFALTESEIAAADQLGPRHRVALFNKLTGEMLLTSVPEILARTKSMNWQLSVQL
;
A
#
# COMPACT_ATOMS: atom_id res chain seq x y z
N MET A 1 19.98 4.51 -27.82
CA MET A 1 19.77 4.44 -26.36
C MET A 1 18.65 5.37 -25.86
N GLU A 2 18.40 6.51 -26.51
CA GLU A 2 17.36 7.49 -26.14
C GLU A 2 15.91 6.97 -26.18
N VAL A 3 15.54 6.17 -27.18
CA VAL A 3 14.15 5.69 -27.37
C VAL A 3 13.71 4.71 -26.27
N ILE A 4 14.63 3.90 -25.74
CA ILE A 4 14.34 2.96 -24.65
C ILE A 4 14.15 3.70 -23.32
N ALA A 5 14.95 4.74 -23.06
CA ALA A 5 14.80 5.60 -21.89
C ALA A 5 13.49 6.39 -21.94
N ALA A 6 13.13 6.96 -23.09
CA ALA A 6 11.86 7.66 -23.29
C ALA A 6 10.65 6.73 -23.11
N LYS A 7 10.71 5.49 -23.63
CA LYS A 7 9.66 4.49 -23.44
C LYS A 7 9.53 4.04 -21.99
N ARG A 8 10.65 3.89 -21.26
CA ARG A 8 10.64 3.59 -19.82
C ARG A 8 10.07 4.74 -18.99
N ALA A 9 10.46 5.99 -19.28
CA ALA A 9 9.91 7.16 -18.62
C ALA A 9 8.41 7.33 -18.89
N HIS A 10 7.96 7.03 -20.11
CA HIS A 10 6.55 7.05 -20.47
C HIS A 10 5.75 5.93 -19.78
N LEU A 11 6.28 4.70 -19.74
CA LEU A 11 5.66 3.58 -19.03
C LEU A 11 5.65 3.79 -17.52
N ALA A 12 6.70 4.36 -16.94
CA ALA A 12 6.75 4.74 -15.53
C ALA A 12 5.74 5.86 -15.22
N ARG A 13 5.60 6.85 -16.10
CA ARG A 13 4.60 7.91 -15.95
C ARG A 13 3.17 7.37 -16.03
N LEU A 14 2.88 6.50 -16.99
CA LEU A 14 1.56 5.86 -17.12
C LEU A 14 1.25 4.89 -15.97
N ALA A 15 2.25 4.15 -15.48
CA ALA A 15 2.12 3.30 -14.30
C ALA A 15 1.87 4.12 -13.03
N ASN A 16 2.56 5.26 -12.87
CA ASN A 16 2.37 6.18 -11.74
C ASN A 16 1.00 6.88 -11.79
N GLU A 17 0.56 7.34 -12.96
CA GLU A 17 -0.75 7.98 -13.12
C GLU A 17 -1.90 6.97 -12.94
N GLY A 18 -1.75 5.75 -13.47
CA GLY A 18 -2.73 4.68 -13.32
C GLY A 18 -2.81 4.13 -11.89
N GLY A 19 -1.66 3.97 -11.23
CA GLY A 19 -1.52 3.50 -9.84
C GLY A 19 -2.10 4.49 -8.84
N ALA A 20 -1.63 5.75 -8.86
CA ALA A 20 -2.11 6.79 -7.95
C ALA A 20 -3.62 7.05 -8.08
N ALA A 21 -4.17 7.01 -9.31
CA ALA A 21 -5.61 7.12 -9.51
C ALA A 21 -6.38 5.88 -8.98
N GLY A 22 -5.77 4.70 -9.01
CA GLY A 22 -6.34 3.48 -8.42
C GLY A 22 -6.33 3.50 -6.91
N GLU A 23 -5.23 3.92 -6.31
CA GLU A 23 -5.10 4.14 -4.86
C GLU A 23 -6.16 5.12 -4.35
N GLN A 24 -6.29 6.28 -5.02
CA GLN A 24 -7.27 7.29 -4.62
C GLN A 24 -8.71 6.77 -4.70
N GLN A 25 -9.05 6.02 -5.77
CA GLN A 25 -10.38 5.44 -5.92
C GLN A 25 -10.68 4.40 -4.83
N ALA A 26 -9.69 3.57 -4.46
CA ALA A 26 -9.82 2.61 -3.38
C ALA A 26 -10.02 3.29 -2.02
N ILE A 27 -9.25 4.35 -1.73
CA ILE A 27 -9.41 5.14 -0.49
C ILE A 27 -10.81 5.75 -0.43
N LEU A 28 -11.29 6.35 -1.53
CA LEU A 28 -12.62 6.96 -1.58
C LEU A 28 -13.77 5.95 -1.43
N SER A 29 -13.55 4.67 -1.71
CA SER A 29 -14.55 3.62 -1.46
C SER A 29 -14.67 3.20 0.01
N MET A 30 -13.76 3.65 0.89
CA MET A 30 -13.70 3.23 2.28
C MET A 30 -13.79 4.45 3.21
N GLU A 31 -14.90 4.60 3.92
CA GLU A 31 -15.22 5.78 4.73
C GLU A 31 -14.18 6.10 5.81
N GLN A 32 -13.48 5.07 6.33
CA GLN A 32 -12.51 5.19 7.42
C GLN A 32 -11.05 5.25 6.93
N TRP A 33 -10.81 5.30 5.63
CA TRP A 33 -9.46 5.32 5.08
C TRP A 33 -9.03 6.74 4.78
N VAL A 34 -7.84 7.09 5.25
CA VAL A 34 -7.16 8.33 4.88
C VAL A 34 -5.92 8.00 4.06
N PRO A 35 -5.55 8.82 3.07
CA PRO A 35 -4.28 8.66 2.36
C PRO A 35 -3.11 8.71 3.35
N ARG A 36 -2.01 8.05 2.99
CA ARG A 36 -0.74 8.16 3.72
C ARG A 36 -0.44 9.64 3.99
N PRO A 37 -0.23 10.03 5.27
CA PRO A 37 0.13 11.39 5.61
C PRO A 37 1.36 11.87 4.84
N LYS A 38 1.52 13.18 4.72
CA LYS A 38 2.68 13.79 4.05
C LYS A 38 3.41 14.73 5.01
N GLY A 39 4.67 15.02 4.70
CA GLY A 39 5.46 16.02 5.43
C GLY A 39 5.51 15.77 6.94
N PRO A 40 5.19 16.77 7.79
CA PRO A 40 5.26 16.64 9.24
C PRO A 40 4.42 15.50 9.82
N GLY A 41 3.20 15.27 9.32
CA GLY A 41 2.32 14.21 9.83
C GLY A 41 2.89 12.81 9.59
N LEU A 42 3.52 12.58 8.43
CA LEU A 42 4.20 11.32 8.14
C LEU A 42 5.40 11.10 9.06
N ARG A 43 6.20 12.15 9.27
CA ARG A 43 7.36 12.08 10.16
C ARG A 43 6.91 11.74 11.59
N VAL A 44 5.88 12.41 12.10
CA VAL A 44 5.31 12.15 13.43
C VAL A 44 4.79 10.71 13.53
N LEU A 45 4.07 10.21 12.53
CA LEU A 45 3.61 8.82 12.47
C LEU A 45 4.75 7.81 12.60
N LEU A 46 5.84 7.99 11.84
CA LEU A 46 6.97 7.07 11.85
C LEU A 46 7.78 7.17 13.15
N GLU A 47 7.93 8.36 13.73
CA GLU A 47 8.58 8.55 15.03
C GLU A 47 7.80 7.86 16.15
N GLU A 48 6.46 8.03 16.22
CA GLU A 48 5.65 7.37 17.26
C GLU A 48 5.59 5.84 17.07
N LEU A 49 5.68 5.33 15.83
CA LEU A 49 5.88 3.88 15.60
C LEU A 49 7.24 3.41 16.12
N ALA A 50 8.31 4.16 15.83
CA ALA A 50 9.66 3.81 16.27
C ALA A 50 9.78 3.77 17.79
N ASP A 51 9.07 4.64 18.51
CA ASP A 51 8.98 4.63 19.97
C ASP A 51 8.34 3.34 20.53
N THR A 52 7.55 2.64 19.71
CA THR A 52 6.99 1.30 20.03
C THR A 52 7.87 0.14 19.58
N GLY A 53 9.04 0.42 19.00
CA GLY A 53 9.95 -0.59 18.44
C GLY A 53 9.63 -1.01 17.00
N ILE A 54 8.69 -0.35 16.33
CA ILE A 54 8.29 -0.65 14.96
C ILE A 54 8.93 0.36 14.01
N VAL A 55 9.78 -0.12 13.08
CA VAL A 55 10.49 0.71 12.11
C VAL A 55 10.17 0.27 10.69
N ILE A 56 9.31 1.03 10.02
CA ILE A 56 8.86 0.76 8.64
C ILE A 56 9.21 1.92 7.71
N LYS A 57 9.29 1.65 6.40
CA LYS A 57 9.47 2.70 5.39
C LYS A 57 8.13 3.36 5.08
N ALA A 58 8.12 4.67 4.83
CA ALA A 58 6.91 5.36 4.37
C ALA A 58 6.29 4.73 3.11
N SER A 59 7.11 4.15 2.24
CA SER A 59 6.70 3.47 1.00
C SER A 59 6.08 2.08 1.21
N SER A 60 5.86 1.63 2.45
CA SER A 60 5.32 0.29 2.75
C SER A 60 3.79 0.26 2.92
N PHE A 61 3.12 1.41 2.78
CA PHE A 61 1.68 1.54 2.87
C PHE A 61 1.23 2.78 2.09
N ASP A 62 0.02 2.76 1.56
CA ASP A 62 -0.56 3.88 0.79
C ASP A 62 -1.64 4.64 1.55
N ALA A 63 -2.26 3.98 2.53
CA ALA A 63 -3.35 4.52 3.32
C ALA A 63 -3.31 4.04 4.78
N LEU A 64 -4.07 4.73 5.63
CA LEU A 64 -4.35 4.32 7.00
C LEU A 64 -5.85 4.10 7.13
N ALA A 65 -6.26 2.96 7.70
CA ALA A 65 -7.61 2.80 8.22
C ALA A 65 -7.61 3.25 9.69
N LEU A 66 -8.39 4.28 9.98
CA LEU A 66 -8.49 4.87 11.30
C LEU A 66 -9.77 4.38 11.99
N PRO A 67 -9.72 3.90 13.25
CA PRO A 67 -10.92 3.49 13.98
C PRO A 67 -11.86 4.66 14.27
N SER A 68 -11.31 5.87 14.35
CA SER A 68 -12.02 7.14 14.46
C SER A 68 -11.19 8.24 13.81
N PRO A 69 -11.79 9.35 13.36
CA PRO A 69 -11.05 10.52 12.91
C PRO A 69 -10.09 11.02 14.01
N ILE A 70 -8.84 11.29 13.65
CA ILE A 70 -7.82 11.85 14.53
C ILE A 70 -7.01 12.92 13.79
N ASP A 71 -6.45 13.88 14.52
CA ASP A 71 -5.41 14.73 13.98
C ASP A 71 -4.05 14.02 14.03
N ILE A 72 -3.55 13.58 12.88
CA ILE A 72 -2.24 12.90 12.78
C ILE A 72 -1.07 13.82 13.13
N ALA A 73 -1.24 15.15 13.06
CA ALA A 73 -0.23 16.08 13.54
C ALA A 73 -0.18 16.18 15.08
N SER A 74 -1.25 15.77 15.76
CA SER A 74 -1.33 15.70 17.22
C SER A 74 -0.70 14.42 17.72
N ARG A 75 0.53 14.51 18.28
CA ARG A 75 1.22 13.35 18.88
C ARG A 75 0.37 12.64 19.93
N THR A 76 -0.37 13.38 20.74
CA THR A 76 -1.19 12.83 21.82
C THR A 76 -2.30 11.95 21.27
N GLU A 77 -3.06 12.44 20.29
CA GLU A 77 -4.14 11.67 19.65
C GLU A 77 -3.59 10.48 18.87
N LEU A 78 -2.53 10.72 18.10
CA LEU A 78 -1.89 9.67 17.32
C LEU A 78 -1.41 8.55 18.23
N ARG A 79 -0.70 8.86 19.33
CA ARG A 79 -0.17 7.85 20.25
C ARG A 79 -1.29 7.02 20.90
N ALA A 80 -2.39 7.66 21.28
CA ALA A 80 -3.53 6.96 21.86
C ALA A 80 -4.19 6.00 20.86
N SER A 81 -4.28 6.40 19.59
CA SER A 81 -4.94 5.61 18.54
C SER A 81 -3.99 4.63 17.83
N LEU A 82 -2.67 4.81 17.93
CA LEU A 82 -1.66 4.09 17.17
C LEU A 82 -1.87 2.56 17.20
N PRO A 83 -2.12 1.90 18.34
CA PRO A 83 -2.31 0.45 18.40
C PRO A 83 -3.49 -0.07 17.56
N ALA A 84 -4.48 0.78 17.26
CA ALA A 84 -5.68 0.43 16.50
C ALA A 84 -5.61 0.86 15.02
N ILE A 85 -4.61 1.66 14.62
CA ILE A 85 -4.42 2.06 13.22
C ILE A 85 -3.97 0.85 12.39
N THR A 86 -4.64 0.64 11.27
CA THR A 86 -4.24 -0.33 10.24
C THR A 86 -3.56 0.39 9.09
N PHE A 87 -2.40 -0.10 8.68
CA PHE A 87 -1.61 0.36 7.54
C PHE A 87 -2.01 -0.47 6.33
N VAL A 88 -2.42 0.21 5.26
CA VAL A 88 -2.99 -0.43 4.08
C VAL A 88 -2.12 -0.14 2.87
N GLU A 89 -1.60 -1.20 2.26
CA GLU A 89 -0.95 -1.17 0.94
C GLU A 89 -2.00 -1.46 -0.13
N ILE A 90 -2.08 -0.67 -1.20
CA ILE A 90 -3.12 -0.80 -2.22
C ILE A 90 -2.52 -1.30 -3.54
N LYS A 91 -3.01 -2.45 -4.03
CA LYS A 91 -2.63 -2.98 -5.35
C LYS A 91 -3.83 -2.86 -6.30
N ALA A 92 -3.77 -1.88 -7.19
CA ALA A 92 -4.84 -1.60 -8.14
C ALA A 92 -4.73 -2.44 -9.41
N ALA A 93 -5.82 -3.13 -9.76
CA ALA A 93 -6.04 -3.80 -11.03
C ALA A 93 -6.83 -2.90 -11.98
N ASN A 94 -6.44 -2.86 -13.24
CA ASN A 94 -7.15 -2.12 -14.30
C ASN A 94 -7.33 -2.96 -15.57
N GLN A 95 -7.04 -4.25 -15.52
CA GLN A 95 -7.10 -5.12 -16.69
C GLN A 95 -8.45 -5.83 -16.76
N PRO A 96 -9.16 -5.82 -17.90
CA PRO A 96 -10.45 -6.50 -18.06
C PRO A 96 -10.40 -8.01 -17.83
N ARG A 97 -9.22 -8.62 -17.91
CA ARG A 97 -9.00 -10.06 -17.70
C ARG A 97 -9.07 -10.51 -16.24
N VAL A 98 -9.00 -9.58 -15.30
CA VAL A 98 -9.05 -9.89 -13.86
C VAL A 98 -10.46 -10.35 -13.50
N GLN A 99 -10.56 -11.59 -13.05
CA GLN A 99 -11.81 -12.24 -12.67
C GLN A 99 -12.26 -11.80 -11.26
N PRO A 100 -13.55 -12.01 -10.90
CA PRO A 100 -14.01 -11.87 -9.52
C PRO A 100 -13.11 -12.60 -8.52
N GLY A 101 -12.89 -12.01 -7.35
CA GLY A 101 -11.92 -12.50 -6.37
C GLY A 101 -10.46 -12.33 -6.79
N PHE A 102 -10.18 -11.44 -7.74
CA PHE A 102 -8.84 -11.14 -8.29
C PHE A 102 -8.16 -12.33 -9.00
N GLY A 103 -8.94 -13.25 -9.55
CA GLY A 103 -8.42 -14.36 -10.34
C GLY A 103 -7.60 -13.87 -11.55
N GLY A 104 -6.36 -14.35 -11.68
CA GLY A 104 -5.46 -13.97 -12.78
C GLY A 104 -4.83 -12.58 -12.65
N PHE A 105 -5.03 -11.88 -11.53
CA PHE A 105 -4.32 -10.64 -11.21
C PHE A 105 -2.89 -10.96 -10.75
N PHE A 106 -1.93 -10.23 -11.31
CA PHE A 106 -0.52 -10.35 -10.95
C PHE A 106 -0.07 -8.99 -10.40
N PHE A 107 0.54 -9.01 -9.23
CA PHE A 107 1.12 -7.85 -8.58
C PHE A 107 2.45 -8.25 -7.92
N ALA A 108 3.24 -7.25 -7.56
CA ALA A 108 4.48 -7.43 -6.83
C ALA A 108 4.33 -6.91 -5.39
N LEU A 109 5.05 -7.54 -4.47
CA LEU A 109 5.29 -7.03 -3.14
C LEU A 109 6.75 -6.59 -3.03
N THR A 110 7.00 -5.43 -2.44
CA THR A 110 8.36 -4.99 -2.15
C THR A 110 8.88 -5.60 -0.85
N GLU A 111 10.20 -5.68 -0.70
CA GLU A 111 10.82 -6.12 0.56
C GLU A 111 10.38 -5.23 1.74
N SER A 112 10.19 -3.93 1.51
CA SER A 112 9.69 -3.02 2.56
C SER A 112 8.25 -3.30 2.98
N GLU A 113 7.39 -3.73 2.06
CA GLU A 113 6.01 -4.13 2.38
C GLU A 113 6.00 -5.43 3.20
N ILE A 114 6.85 -6.40 2.85
CA ILE A 114 6.98 -7.66 3.59
C ILE A 114 7.52 -7.38 5.01
N ALA A 115 8.60 -6.60 5.12
CA ALA A 115 9.19 -6.25 6.41
C ALA A 115 8.24 -5.42 7.30
N ALA A 116 7.40 -4.57 6.71
CA ALA A 116 6.37 -3.85 7.43
C ALA A 116 5.29 -4.80 7.95
N ALA A 117 4.86 -5.78 7.13
CA ALA A 117 3.89 -6.78 7.54
C ALA A 117 4.39 -7.65 8.71
N ASP A 118 5.68 -8.02 8.72
CA ASP A 118 6.27 -8.81 9.81
C ASP A 118 6.27 -8.04 11.14
N GLN A 119 6.52 -6.73 11.11
CA GLN A 119 6.57 -5.90 12.32
C GLN A 119 5.19 -5.46 12.81
N LEU A 120 4.28 -5.10 11.89
CA LEU A 120 2.93 -4.62 12.21
C LEU A 120 1.94 -5.78 12.44
N GLY A 121 2.24 -6.98 11.94
CA GLY A 121 1.39 -8.16 12.04
C GLY A 121 -0.01 -7.88 11.48
N PRO A 122 -1.10 -8.15 12.23
CA PRO A 122 -2.47 -7.94 11.77
C PRO A 122 -2.82 -6.49 11.38
N ARG A 123 -2.02 -5.51 11.82
CA ARG A 123 -2.19 -4.09 11.51
C ARG A 123 -1.68 -3.71 10.13
N HIS A 124 -1.01 -4.60 9.41
CA HIS A 124 -0.69 -4.39 8.00
C HIS A 124 -1.62 -5.21 7.11
N ARG A 125 -2.32 -4.53 6.19
CA ARG A 125 -3.25 -5.13 5.25
C ARG A 125 -2.86 -4.78 3.82
N VAL A 126 -3.14 -5.71 2.91
CA VAL A 126 -3.03 -5.47 1.47
C VAL A 126 -4.44 -5.42 0.91
N ALA A 127 -4.77 -4.33 0.23
CA ALA A 127 -6.04 -4.13 -0.45
C ALA A 127 -5.84 -4.35 -1.95
N LEU A 128 -6.44 -5.39 -2.51
CA LEU A 128 -6.55 -5.53 -3.95
C LEU A 128 -7.79 -4.76 -4.39
N PHE A 129 -7.65 -3.88 -5.37
CA PHE A 129 -8.76 -3.04 -5.84
C PHE A 129 -8.90 -3.10 -7.36
N ASN A 130 -10.07 -3.47 -7.88
CA ASN A 130 -10.33 -3.48 -9.31
C ASN A 130 -11.01 -2.18 -9.74
N LYS A 131 -10.28 -1.33 -10.46
CA LYS A 131 -10.77 -0.02 -10.91
C LYS A 131 -11.95 -0.11 -11.87
N LEU A 132 -12.10 -1.23 -12.59
CA LEU A 132 -13.16 -1.43 -13.58
C LEU A 132 -14.47 -1.89 -12.94
N THR A 133 -14.40 -2.73 -11.91
CA THR A 133 -15.60 -3.30 -11.25
C THR A 133 -15.92 -2.64 -9.91
N GLY A 134 -14.96 -1.93 -9.32
CA GLY A 134 -15.04 -1.41 -7.95
C GLY A 134 -14.84 -2.48 -6.87
N GLU A 135 -14.56 -3.74 -7.25
CA GLU A 135 -14.35 -4.82 -6.31
C GLU A 135 -13.11 -4.56 -5.44
N MET A 136 -13.23 -4.82 -4.13
CA MET A 136 -12.14 -4.74 -3.18
C MET A 136 -11.99 -6.05 -2.41
N LEU A 137 -10.76 -6.54 -2.31
CA LEU A 137 -10.41 -7.69 -1.48
C LEU A 137 -9.32 -7.29 -0.48
N LEU A 138 -9.66 -7.33 0.81
CA LEU A 138 -8.69 -7.21 1.88
C LEU A 138 -8.04 -8.56 2.19
N THR A 139 -6.72 -8.54 2.26
CA THR A 139 -5.88 -9.71 2.55
C THR A 139 -4.66 -9.27 3.37
N SER A 140 -3.78 -10.21 3.68
CA SER A 140 -2.49 -9.97 4.33
C SER A 140 -1.34 -10.58 3.52
N VAL A 141 -0.12 -10.16 3.81
CA VAL A 141 1.09 -10.75 3.21
C VAL A 141 1.16 -12.27 3.46
N PRO A 142 0.94 -12.78 4.69
CA PRO A 142 0.90 -14.24 4.93
C PRO A 142 -0.15 -14.97 4.08
N GLU A 143 -1.35 -14.42 3.93
CA GLU A 143 -2.41 -15.02 3.09
C GLU A 143 -2.04 -15.02 1.60
N ILE A 144 -1.38 -13.96 1.12
CA ILE A 144 -0.89 -13.87 -0.26
C ILE A 144 0.18 -14.94 -0.49
N LEU A 145 1.17 -15.03 0.41
CA LEU A 145 2.26 -15.99 0.30
C LEU A 145 1.73 -17.43 0.35
N ALA A 146 0.76 -17.74 1.22
CA ALA A 146 0.14 -19.05 1.31
C ALA A 146 -0.61 -19.48 0.03
N ARG A 147 -1.10 -18.52 -0.77
CA ARG A 147 -1.80 -18.76 -2.05
C ARG A 147 -0.87 -18.71 -3.26
N THR A 148 0.38 -18.30 -3.07
CA THR A 148 1.31 -18.05 -4.16
C THR A 148 1.79 -19.38 -4.75
N LYS A 149 1.45 -19.63 -6.03
CA LYS A 149 1.88 -20.84 -6.75
C LYS A 149 3.33 -20.80 -7.23
N SER A 150 3.89 -19.61 -7.40
CA SER A 150 5.27 -19.38 -7.81
C SER A 150 5.76 -18.03 -7.29
N MET A 151 6.97 -18.01 -6.71
CA MET A 151 7.62 -16.80 -6.24
C MET A 151 8.89 -16.59 -7.04
N ASN A 152 8.98 -15.43 -7.72
CA ASN A 152 10.15 -15.05 -8.49
C ASN A 152 10.78 -13.82 -7.84
N TRP A 153 12.06 -13.91 -7.47
CA TRP A 153 12.83 -12.76 -7.02
C TRP A 153 13.19 -11.87 -8.22
N GLN A 154 12.87 -10.58 -8.13
CA GLN A 154 13.21 -9.59 -9.16
C GLN A 154 14.05 -8.49 -8.54
N LEU A 155 15.18 -8.17 -9.18
CA LEU A 155 16.04 -7.04 -8.81
C LEU A 155 15.88 -5.94 -9.84
N SER A 156 15.51 -4.74 -9.40
CA SER A 156 15.50 -3.54 -10.23
C SER A 156 16.79 -2.76 -10.02
N VAL A 157 17.59 -2.59 -11.08
CA VAL A 157 18.84 -1.82 -11.06
C VAL A 157 18.66 -0.54 -11.87
N GLN A 158 18.98 0.59 -11.28
CA GLN A 158 19.10 1.87 -11.96
C GLN A 158 20.59 2.20 -12.09
N LEU A 159 21.07 2.31 -13.34
CA LEU A 159 22.44 2.73 -13.68
C LEU A 159 22.49 4.23 -13.94
#